data_AF-A0A0A8UNI5-F1
#
_entry.id   AF-A0A0A8UNI5-F1
#
_cell.length_a   1.000
_cell.length_b   1.000
_cell.length_c   1.000
_cell.angle_alpha   90.00
_cell.angle_beta   90.00
_cell.angle_gamma   90.00
#
_symmetry.space_group_name_H-M   'P 1'
#
loop_
_entity.id
_entity.type
_entity.pdbx_description
1 polymer ?
#
loop_
_entity_poly.entity_id
_entity_poly.type
_entity_poly.pdbx_seq_one_letter_code
_entity_poly.pdbx_strand_id
1 'polypeptide(L)'
;MYGCGANTKGELGHRIKIKEIGVKPVLLTAVGHLPIAKIAAGDGFSIFQTTKGKLYTMGFNYQEQLGIDRKKTKGLLIKSPTLVISLQEETIVDITAGNHHTLCLSDKGTLYSFGGNKKGQLGYKVKEAWPQEIHFTEPARAEQAQEQKQKPL
;
A
#
# COMPACT_ATOMS: atom_id res chain seq x y z
N MET A 1 19.08 -6.50 -4.17
CA MET A 1 17.98 -5.78 -4.86
C MET A 1 18.52 -4.49 -5.43
N TYR A 2 18.13 -4.14 -6.67
CA TYR A 2 18.57 -2.91 -7.34
C TYR A 2 17.36 -2.06 -7.73
N GLY A 3 17.54 -0.74 -7.81
CA GLY A 3 16.54 0.21 -8.32
C GLY A 3 17.20 1.30 -9.17
N CYS A 4 16.43 1.96 -10.02
CA CYS A 4 16.89 3.05 -10.88
C CYS A 4 15.75 4.05 -11.13
N GLY A 5 16.08 5.21 -11.69
CA GLY A 5 15.10 6.27 -11.99
C GLY A 5 15.16 7.45 -11.03
N ALA A 6 14.02 8.14 -10.89
CA ALA A 6 13.89 9.26 -9.97
C ALA A 6 14.06 8.80 -8.51
N ASN A 7 14.80 9.59 -7.72
CA ASN A 7 14.95 9.38 -6.28
C ASN A 7 14.78 10.69 -5.51
N THR A 8 13.98 11.62 -6.05
CA THR A 8 13.83 12.96 -5.45
C THR A 8 13.04 12.91 -4.14
N LYS A 9 12.39 11.78 -3.84
CA LYS A 9 11.56 11.53 -2.66
C LYS A 9 12.14 10.45 -1.74
N GLY A 10 13.29 9.87 -2.08
CA GLY A 10 13.91 8.77 -1.33
C GLY A 10 13.31 7.40 -1.62
N GLU A 11 12.50 7.29 -2.68
CA GLU A 11 11.79 6.09 -3.12
C GLU A 11 12.71 4.92 -3.52
N LEU A 12 13.98 5.21 -3.80
CA LEU A 12 15.01 4.21 -4.10
C LEU A 12 15.95 3.93 -2.92
N GLY A 13 15.72 4.42 -1.70
CA GLY A 13 16.40 3.91 -0.49
C GLY A 13 17.95 3.85 -0.51
N HIS A 14 18.64 4.65 -1.32
CA HIS A 14 20.12 4.70 -1.42
C HIS A 14 20.66 6.12 -1.12
N ARG A 15 21.93 6.21 -0.69
CA ARG A 15 22.61 7.46 -0.28
C ARG A 15 23.03 8.39 -1.44
N ILE A 16 22.46 8.26 -2.63
CA ILE A 16 22.82 9.19 -3.72
C ILE A 16 22.10 10.50 -3.45
N LYS A 17 22.81 11.62 -3.65
CA LYS A 17 22.25 12.97 -3.50
C LYS A 17 20.96 13.05 -4.30
N ILE A 18 19.91 13.59 -3.67
CA ILE A 18 18.51 13.67 -4.10
C ILE A 18 18.31 14.37 -5.48
N LYS A 19 19.39 14.85 -6.11
CA LYS A 19 19.40 15.61 -7.37
C LYS A 19 19.88 14.85 -8.61
N GLU A 20 20.33 13.60 -8.48
CA GLU A 20 20.76 12.81 -9.65
C GLU A 20 19.70 11.78 -10.03
N ILE A 21 19.24 11.84 -11.29
CA ILE A 21 18.46 10.75 -11.90
C ILE A 21 19.43 9.58 -12.05
N GLY A 22 19.19 8.51 -11.28
CA GLY A 22 19.99 7.30 -11.36
C GLY A 22 19.66 6.54 -12.64
N VAL A 23 20.34 6.84 -13.74
CA VAL A 23 20.17 6.15 -15.03
C VAL A 23 20.76 4.73 -15.06
N LYS A 24 21.45 4.32 -13.99
CA LYS A 24 22.00 2.98 -13.81
C LYS A 24 21.38 2.32 -12.57
N PRO A 25 21.16 0.99 -12.57
CA PRO A 25 20.74 0.26 -11.39
C PRO A 25 21.70 0.48 -10.20
N VAL A 26 21.15 0.86 -9.05
CA VAL A 26 21.88 1.08 -7.80
C VAL A 26 21.44 0.05 -6.77
N LEU A 27 22.41 -0.50 -6.04
CA LEU A 27 22.13 -1.43 -4.94
C LEU A 27 21.32 -0.71 -3.86
N LEU A 28 20.14 -1.23 -3.56
CA LEU A 28 19.27 -0.71 -2.51
C LEU A 28 19.74 -1.25 -1.14
N THR A 29 20.82 -0.68 -0.62
CA THR A 29 21.44 -1.18 0.63
C THR A 29 20.47 -1.13 1.81
N ALA A 30 19.51 -0.19 1.83
CA ALA A 30 18.56 -0.05 2.93
C ALA A 30 17.57 -1.23 3.05
N VAL A 31 17.28 -1.94 1.95
CA VAL A 31 16.47 -3.19 1.95
C VAL A 31 17.32 -4.45 1.87
N GLY A 32 18.65 -4.33 1.72
CA GLY A 32 19.54 -5.47 1.41
C GLY A 32 19.55 -6.59 2.46
N HIS A 33 19.13 -6.31 3.69
CA HIS A 33 19.02 -7.27 4.79
C HIS A 33 17.63 -7.92 4.90
N LEU A 34 16.63 -7.44 4.14
CA LEU A 34 15.28 -7.97 4.18
C LEU A 34 15.11 -9.07 3.12
N PRO A 35 14.51 -10.22 3.46
CA PRO A 35 14.23 -11.27 2.50
C PRO A 35 12.98 -10.89 1.68
N ILE A 36 13.14 -10.06 0.64
CA ILE A 36 12.00 -9.55 -0.15
C ILE A 36 11.46 -10.61 -1.12
N ALA A 37 10.15 -10.79 -1.14
CA ALA A 37 9.40 -11.64 -2.06
C ALA A 37 8.72 -10.86 -3.19
N LYS A 38 8.09 -9.71 -2.88
CA LYS A 38 7.45 -8.84 -3.88
C LYS A 38 7.77 -7.37 -3.64
N ILE A 39 7.69 -6.60 -4.72
CA ILE A 39 7.83 -5.14 -4.71
C ILE A 39 6.66 -4.51 -5.48
N ALA A 40 6.25 -3.32 -5.04
CA ALA A 40 5.36 -2.44 -5.79
C ALA A 40 5.84 -1.00 -5.63
N ALA A 41 5.53 -0.14 -6.59
CA ALA A 41 5.94 1.26 -6.57
C ALA A 41 4.81 2.16 -7.09
N GLY A 42 4.62 3.30 -6.43
CA GLY A 42 3.71 4.36 -6.87
C GLY A 42 4.46 5.66 -7.14
N ASP A 43 3.76 6.79 -7.10
CA ASP A 43 4.38 8.10 -7.37
C ASP A 43 5.26 8.55 -6.20
N GLY A 44 6.57 8.28 -6.36
CA GLY A 44 7.59 8.66 -5.40
C GLY A 44 7.61 7.80 -4.13
N PHE A 45 7.07 6.58 -4.14
CA PHE A 45 7.16 5.65 -3.01
C PHE A 45 7.26 4.19 -3.43
N SER A 46 7.82 3.37 -2.54
CA SER A 46 8.06 1.94 -2.76
C SER A 46 7.51 1.11 -1.61
N ILE A 47 7.02 -0.08 -1.95
CA ILE A 47 6.46 -1.09 -1.06
C ILE A 47 7.28 -2.37 -1.23
N PHE A 48 7.61 -3.01 -0.11
CA PHE A 48 8.34 -4.27 -0.08
C PHE A 48 7.60 -5.26 0.80
N GLN A 49 7.27 -6.41 0.24
CA GLN A 49 6.72 -7.55 0.97
C GLN A 49 7.82 -8.58 1.17
N THR A 50 8.10 -8.94 2.42
CA THR A 50 9.07 -10.00 2.74
C THR A 50 8.51 -11.40 2.48
N THR A 51 9.37 -12.42 2.42
CA THR A 51 8.99 -13.84 2.33
C THR A 51 8.17 -14.33 3.53
N LYS A 52 8.21 -13.61 4.66
CA LYS A 52 7.38 -13.86 5.85
C LYS A 52 6.09 -13.02 5.86
N GLY A 53 5.75 -12.38 4.74
CA GLY A 53 4.54 -11.56 4.61
C GLY A 53 4.56 -10.22 5.35
N LYS A 54 5.71 -9.79 5.89
CA LYS A 54 5.83 -8.44 6.50
C LYS A 54 5.94 -7.35 5.45
N LEU A 55 5.26 -6.23 5.69
CA LEU A 55 5.17 -5.09 4.78
C LEU A 55 6.06 -3.93 5.23
N TYR A 56 6.93 -3.47 4.33
CA TYR A 56 7.78 -2.30 4.53
C TYR A 56 7.50 -1.26 3.45
N THR A 57 7.51 0.01 3.83
CA THR A 57 7.26 1.13 2.92
C THR A 57 8.33 2.22 3.06
N MET A 58 8.57 2.97 1.99
CA MET A 58 9.50 4.12 1.98
C MET A 58 9.12 5.12 0.88
N GLY A 59 9.65 6.34 0.98
CA GLY A 59 9.52 7.41 0.00
C GLY A 59 8.56 8.51 0.44
N PHE A 60 7.77 9.00 -0.51
CA PHE A 60 6.82 10.10 -0.37
C PHE A 60 5.62 9.72 0.49
N ASN A 61 5.28 10.55 1.49
CA ASN A 61 4.19 10.28 2.44
C ASN A 61 3.20 11.45 2.66
N TYR A 62 3.06 12.36 1.69
CA TYR A 62 2.20 13.54 1.85
C TYR A 62 0.71 13.22 1.74
N GLN A 63 0.35 12.08 1.17
CA GLN A 63 -1.01 11.54 1.14
C GLN A 63 -1.13 10.32 2.06
N GLU A 64 -0.16 10.11 2.96
CA GLU A 64 -0.17 9.02 3.95
C GLU A 64 -0.12 7.62 3.30
N GLN A 65 0.38 7.53 2.06
CA GLN A 65 0.43 6.30 1.24
C GLN A 65 1.37 5.21 1.77
N LEU A 66 2.20 5.52 2.77
CA LEU A 66 3.10 4.56 3.39
C LEU A 66 2.45 3.77 4.52
N GLY A 67 1.30 4.21 5.05
CA GLY A 67 0.56 3.48 6.10
C GLY A 67 1.25 3.41 7.47
N ILE A 68 2.29 4.21 7.71
CA ILE A 68 3.07 4.24 8.96
C ILE A 68 2.55 5.33 9.93
N ASP A 69 3.16 5.44 11.13
CA ASP A 69 2.73 6.38 12.19
C ASP A 69 2.59 7.83 11.69
N ARG A 70 1.34 8.26 11.51
CA ARG A 70 0.95 9.57 10.98
C ARG A 70 1.49 10.73 11.80
N LYS A 71 1.45 10.62 13.14
CA LYS A 71 1.83 11.72 14.03
C LYS A 71 3.29 12.10 13.86
N LYS A 72 4.13 11.14 13.48
CA LYS A 72 5.58 11.33 13.31
C LYS A 72 6.00 11.55 11.87
N THR A 73 5.17 11.19 10.89
CA THR A 73 5.63 11.03 9.50
C THR A 73 4.82 11.77 8.44
N LYS A 74 3.73 12.44 8.84
CA LYS A 74 2.88 13.18 7.89
C LYS A 74 3.69 14.29 7.20
N GLY A 75 3.67 14.29 5.86
CA GLY A 75 4.40 15.28 5.06
C GLY A 75 5.92 15.10 5.07
N LEU A 76 6.43 13.95 5.52
CA LEU A 76 7.86 13.64 5.48
C LEU A 76 8.20 12.73 4.30
N LEU A 77 9.49 12.73 3.95
CA LEU A 77 10.11 11.75 3.07
C LEU A 77 10.77 10.67 3.93
N ILE A 78 10.38 9.43 3.73
CA ILE A 78 10.87 8.28 4.49
C ILE A 78 11.96 7.60 3.69
N LYS A 79 13.21 7.77 4.12
CA LYS A 79 14.40 7.38 3.32
C LYS A 79 14.89 5.95 3.60
N SER A 80 14.25 5.25 4.53
CA SER A 80 14.59 3.89 4.92
C SER A 80 13.33 3.04 4.98
N PRO A 81 13.41 1.73 4.65
CA PRO A 81 12.25 0.86 4.70
C PRO A 81 11.74 0.82 6.12
N THR A 82 10.48 1.19 6.29
CA THR A 82 9.85 1.27 7.59
C THR A 82 8.74 0.23 7.65
N LEU A 83 8.74 -0.58 8.71
CA LEU A 83 7.69 -1.57 8.93
C LEU A 83 6.34 -0.87 9.09
N VAL A 84 5.32 -1.37 8.40
CA VAL A 84 3.93 -0.95 8.61
C VAL A 84 3.41 -1.69 9.85
N ILE A 85 3.69 -1.12 11.04
CA ILE A 85 3.45 -1.77 12.34
C ILE A 85 1.98 -2.16 12.53
N SER A 86 1.02 -1.39 12.00
CA SER A 86 -0.40 -1.70 12.08
C SER A 86 -0.81 -2.98 11.37
N LEU A 87 -0.01 -3.48 10.43
CA LEU A 87 -0.22 -4.75 9.72
C LEU A 87 0.80 -5.82 10.14
N GLN A 88 1.53 -5.63 11.24
CA GLN A 88 2.58 -6.56 11.62
C GLN A 88 2.05 -7.93 12.03
N GLU A 89 0.80 -8.05 12.47
CA GLU A 89 0.17 -9.32 12.85
C GLU A 89 -0.51 -10.02 11.67
N GLU A 90 -0.56 -9.36 10.50
CA GLU A 90 -1.06 -9.95 9.27
C GLU A 90 0.08 -10.58 8.46
N THR A 91 -0.28 -11.63 7.71
CA THR A 91 0.58 -12.20 6.68
C THR A 91 0.13 -11.65 5.34
N ILE A 92 0.81 -10.63 4.84
CA ILE A 92 0.50 -10.07 3.52
C ILE A 92 1.00 -11.05 2.46
N VAL A 93 0.14 -11.38 1.49
CA VAL A 93 0.43 -12.29 0.37
C VAL A 93 0.50 -11.57 -0.97
N ASP A 94 -0.13 -10.39 -1.10
CA ASP A 94 -0.04 -9.58 -2.31
C ASP A 94 -0.08 -8.07 -2.03
N ILE A 95 0.55 -7.29 -2.91
CA ILE A 95 0.70 -5.85 -2.78
C ILE A 95 0.52 -5.14 -4.13
N THR A 96 -0.09 -3.96 -4.10
CA THR A 96 -0.16 -3.06 -5.26
C THR A 96 -0.11 -1.59 -4.82
N ALA A 97 0.35 -0.74 -5.73
CA ALA A 97 0.44 0.69 -5.55
C ALA A 97 -0.21 1.40 -6.73
N GLY A 98 -1.07 2.38 -6.46
CA GLY A 98 -1.40 3.41 -7.43
C GLY A 98 -0.57 4.68 -7.19
N ASN A 99 -0.96 5.80 -7.82
CA ASN A 99 -0.18 7.05 -7.71
C ASN A 99 0.07 7.47 -6.25
N HIS A 100 -0.96 7.45 -5.41
CA HIS A 100 -0.87 7.91 -4.02
C HIS A 100 -1.58 6.98 -3.04
N HIS A 101 -1.78 5.71 -3.37
CA HIS A 101 -2.46 4.77 -2.49
C HIS A 101 -1.88 3.36 -2.63
N THR A 102 -2.09 2.57 -1.60
CA THR A 102 -1.57 1.22 -1.46
C THR A 102 -2.74 0.27 -1.17
N LEU A 103 -2.72 -0.92 -1.77
CA LEU A 103 -3.58 -2.03 -1.37
C LEU A 103 -2.74 -3.25 -1.03
N CYS A 104 -3.17 -4.01 -0.02
CA CYS A 104 -2.52 -5.22 0.45
C CYS A 104 -3.55 -6.31 0.71
N LEU A 105 -3.27 -7.54 0.27
CA LEU A 105 -4.11 -8.71 0.54
C LEU A 105 -3.43 -9.60 1.57
N SER A 106 -4.14 -10.00 2.63
CA SER A 106 -3.65 -11.00 3.60
C SER A 106 -3.93 -12.43 3.15
N ASP A 107 -3.24 -13.39 3.76
CA ASP A 107 -3.49 -14.83 3.60
C ASP A 107 -4.90 -15.26 4.02
N LYS A 108 -5.54 -14.50 4.91
CA LYS A 108 -6.94 -14.67 5.34
C LYS A 108 -7.95 -14.14 4.30
N GLY A 109 -7.48 -13.56 3.19
CA GLY A 109 -8.33 -12.94 2.18
C GLY A 109 -8.79 -11.53 2.56
N THR A 110 -8.25 -10.94 3.62
CA THR A 110 -8.59 -9.59 4.05
C THR A 110 -7.86 -8.56 3.18
N LEU A 111 -8.61 -7.61 2.61
CA LEU A 111 -8.06 -6.54 1.79
C LEU A 111 -7.89 -5.27 2.64
N TYR A 112 -6.69 -4.72 2.65
CA TYR A 112 -6.37 -3.46 3.31
C TYR A 112 -6.03 -2.39 2.28
N SER A 113 -6.42 -1.14 2.54
CA SER A 113 -5.92 -0.01 1.76
C SER A 113 -5.60 1.20 2.64
N PHE A 114 -4.74 2.08 2.10
CA PHE A 114 -4.34 3.33 2.75
C PHE A 114 -3.75 4.32 1.75
N GLY A 115 -3.77 5.60 2.13
CA GLY A 115 -3.19 6.70 1.36
C GLY A 115 -4.21 7.75 0.92
N GLY A 116 -3.97 8.32 -0.26
CA GLY A 116 -4.82 9.32 -0.86
C GLY A 116 -6.17 8.74 -1.25
N ASN A 117 -7.25 9.42 -0.84
CA ASN A 117 -8.62 8.94 -1.10
C ASN A 117 -9.52 10.01 -1.75
N LYS A 118 -8.93 11.01 -2.42
CA LYS A 118 -9.69 12.11 -3.05
C LYS A 118 -10.65 11.65 -4.14
N LYS A 119 -10.51 10.41 -4.64
CA LYS A 119 -11.30 9.79 -5.70
C LYS A 119 -12.04 8.53 -5.23
N GLY A 120 -12.05 8.24 -3.92
CA GLY A 120 -12.69 7.04 -3.38
C GLY A 120 -11.89 5.74 -3.59
N GLN A 121 -10.64 5.83 -4.03
CA GLN A 121 -9.79 4.67 -4.37
C GLN A 121 -9.50 3.72 -3.19
N LEU A 122 -9.78 4.11 -1.94
CA LEU A 122 -9.61 3.23 -0.78
C LEU A 122 -10.82 2.32 -0.52
N GLY A 123 -11.97 2.61 -1.15
CA GLY A 123 -13.19 1.80 -0.95
C GLY A 123 -13.96 2.10 0.34
N TYR A 124 -13.59 3.15 1.08
CA TYR A 124 -14.30 3.60 2.29
C TYR A 124 -14.23 5.13 2.43
N LYS A 125 -15.14 5.71 3.23
CA LYS A 125 -15.08 7.14 3.59
C LYS A 125 -13.97 7.35 4.62
N VAL A 126 -13.05 8.27 4.33
CA VAL A 126 -11.92 8.53 5.25
C VAL A 126 -12.45 9.17 6.54
N LYS A 127 -12.23 8.50 7.67
CA LYS A 127 -12.09 9.17 8.96
C LYS A 127 -10.63 9.39 9.31
N GLU A 128 -9.75 8.45 8.93
CA GLU A 128 -8.30 8.50 9.16
C GLU A 128 -7.51 7.78 8.04
N ALA A 129 -6.23 8.14 7.88
CA ALA A 129 -5.38 7.69 6.78
C ALA A 129 -4.35 6.63 7.24
N TRP A 130 -4.87 5.59 7.88
CA TRP A 130 -4.17 4.37 8.27
C TRP A 130 -4.64 3.18 7.41
N PRO A 131 -3.87 2.07 7.37
CA PRO A 131 -4.36 0.84 6.78
C PRO A 131 -5.70 0.47 7.40
N GLN A 132 -6.73 0.37 6.56
CA GLN A 132 -8.05 -0.09 6.98
C GLN A 132 -8.49 -1.24 6.11
N GLU A 133 -9.17 -2.19 6.75
CA GLU A 133 -9.87 -3.25 6.08
C GLU A 133 -10.98 -2.69 5.19
N ILE A 134 -11.05 -3.19 3.96
CA ILE A 134 -12.10 -2.85 3.02
C ILE A 134 -13.27 -3.81 3.27
N HIS A 135 -14.41 -3.25 3.66
CA HIS A 135 -15.64 -4.01 3.83
C HIS A 135 -16.43 -3.98 2.52
N PHE A 136 -16.59 -5.14 1.89
CA PHE A 136 -17.40 -5.25 0.69
C PHE A 136 -18.88 -5.14 1.07
N THR A 137 -19.62 -4.28 0.38
CA THR A 137 -21.08 -4.36 0.39
C THR A 137 -21.46 -5.56 -0.47
N GLU A 138 -22.24 -6.50 0.06
CA GLU A 138 -22.86 -7.50 -0.80
C GLU A 138 -23.64 -6.80 -1.91
N PRO A 139 -23.58 -7.28 -3.16
CA PRO A 139 -24.50 -6.79 -4.17
C PRO A 139 -25.91 -6.98 -3.62
N ALA A 140 -26.75 -5.95 -3.67
CA ALA A 140 -28.16 -6.03 -3.29
C ALA A 140 -28.75 -7.27 -3.98
N ARG A 141 -28.90 -8.36 -3.23
CA ARG A 141 -29.20 -9.66 -3.81
C ARG A 141 -30.61 -9.58 -4.38
N ALA A 142 -30.78 -10.20 -5.55
CA ALA A 142 -32.01 -10.31 -6.30
C ALA A 142 -33.12 -11.04 -5.51
N GLU A 143 -33.66 -10.41 -4.47
CA GLU A 143 -34.76 -10.92 -3.63
C GLU A 143 -36.16 -10.63 -4.24
N GLN A 144 -36.25 -10.09 -5.46
CA GLN A 144 -37.55 -9.82 -6.09
C GLN A 144 -38.05 -10.92 -7.06
N ALA A 145 -37.39 -12.07 -7.16
CA ALA A 145 -37.77 -13.10 -8.13
C ALA A 145 -38.64 -14.26 -7.59
N GLN A 146 -39.03 -14.27 -6.30
CA GLN A 146 -39.84 -15.37 -5.74
C GLN A 146 -41.28 -15.01 -5.33
N GLU A 147 -41.73 -13.76 -5.44
CA GLU A 147 -43.05 -13.35 -4.91
C GLU A 147 -44.19 -13.21 -5.95
N GLN A 148 -44.02 -13.67 -7.19
CA GLN A 148 -45.09 -13.64 -8.22
C GLN A 148 -45.66 -15.02 -8.60
N LYS A 149 -45.35 -16.11 -7.90
CA LYS A 149 -45.89 -17.45 -8.19
C LYS A 149 -47.04 -17.93 -7.30
N GLN A 150 -47.69 -17.06 -6.52
CA GLN A 150 -48.92 -17.44 -5.80
C GLN A 150 -49.96 -16.31 -5.83
N LYS A 151 -50.69 -16.22 -6.95
CA LYS A 151 -52.08 -15.75 -6.95
C LYS A 151 -52.91 -16.78 -7.73
N PRO A 152 -53.74 -17.60 -7.07
CA PRO A 152 -54.81 -18.31 -7.76
C PRO A 152 -55.88 -17.31 -8.25
N LEU A 153 -56.53 -17.66 -9.38
CA LEU A 153 -57.66 -16.94 -9.97
C LEU A 153 -58.84 -16.79 -9.00
#